data_AF-S4RT79-F1
#
_entry.id   AF-S4RT79-F1
#
_cell.length_a   1.000
_cell.length_b   1.000
_cell.length_c   1.000
_cell.angle_alpha   90.00
_cell.angle_beta   90.00
_cell.angle_gamma   90.00
#
_symmetry.space_group_name_H-M   'P 1'
#
loop_
_entity.id
_entity.type
_entity.pdbx_description
1 polymer ?
#
loop_
_entity_poly.entity_id
_entity_poly.type
_entity_poly.pdbx_seq_one_letter_code
_entity_poly.pdbx_strand_id
1 'polypeptide(L)'
;KIATEIAKRQRLWWQRCIDWNRDVLKRELGLEEADIIDLPVLFFLNESKAEAYFPDVVNMVVLNKQLGIPKPFWPHVDGQCPLERRVRSLLEPLGLACHFIDDLKTYHLNQGEVHCGSNTRRSPFAGVRWWDVDP
;
A
#
# COMPACT_ATOMS: atom_id res chain seq x y z
N LYS A 1 -3.18 11.93 -27.39
CA LYS A 1 -4.60 11.52 -27.20
C LYS A 1 -4.73 10.02 -26.95
N ILE A 2 -4.29 9.14 -27.87
CA ILE A 2 -4.39 7.66 -27.72
C ILE A 2 -3.61 7.11 -26.50
N ALA A 3 -2.36 7.52 -26.27
CA ALA A 3 -1.56 7.04 -25.13
C ALA A 3 -2.22 7.33 -23.77
N THR A 4 -2.87 8.49 -23.63
CA THR A 4 -3.61 8.88 -22.43
C THR A 4 -4.86 8.03 -22.21
N GLU A 5 -5.52 7.60 -23.29
CA GLU A 5 -6.71 6.74 -23.22
C GLU A 5 -6.34 5.30 -22.84
N ILE A 6 -5.23 4.77 -23.36
CA ILE A 6 -4.70 3.45 -22.97
C ILE A 6 -4.35 3.46 -21.47
N ALA A 7 -3.62 4.47 -21.01
CA ALA A 7 -3.28 4.63 -19.60
C ALA A 7 -4.52 4.79 -18.70
N LYS A 8 -5.59 5.45 -19.19
CA LYS A 8 -6.88 5.51 -18.46
C LYS A 8 -7.55 4.13 -18.38
N ARG A 9 -7.61 3.38 -19.48
CA ARG A 9 -8.21 2.04 -19.50
C ARG A 9 -7.47 1.07 -18.59
N GLN A 10 -6.14 1.10 -18.60
CA GLN A 10 -5.31 0.29 -17.71
C GLN A 10 -5.57 0.64 -16.24
N ARG A 11 -5.54 1.92 -15.86
CA ARG A 11 -5.87 2.36 -14.50
C ARG A 11 -7.26 1.89 -14.04
N LEU A 12 -8.27 2.03 -14.89
CA LEU A 12 -9.63 1.56 -14.57
C LEU A 12 -9.68 0.03 -14.43
N TRP A 13 -8.92 -0.71 -15.24
CA TRP A 13 -8.82 -2.16 -15.11
C TRP A 13 -8.20 -2.56 -13.77
N TRP A 14 -7.05 -1.96 -13.39
CA TRP A 14 -6.38 -2.25 -12.13
C TRP A 14 -7.22 -1.88 -10.92
N GLN A 15 -7.91 -0.72 -10.97
CA GLN A 15 -8.83 -0.32 -9.90
C GLN A 15 -9.94 -1.36 -9.73
N ARG A 16 -10.54 -1.87 -10.81
CA ARG A 16 -11.55 -2.94 -10.70
C ARG A 16 -11.01 -4.22 -10.07
N CYS A 17 -9.74 -4.57 -10.31
CA CYS A 17 -9.11 -5.70 -9.63
C CYS A 17 -9.00 -5.46 -8.11
N ILE A 18 -8.65 -4.24 -7.70
CA ILE A 18 -8.59 -3.84 -6.30
C ILE A 18 -10.00 -3.83 -5.69
N ASP A 19 -10.98 -3.25 -6.37
CA ASP A 19 -12.37 -3.16 -5.92
C ASP A 19 -12.98 -4.57 -5.73
N TRP A 20 -12.67 -5.50 -6.63
CA TRP A 20 -13.09 -6.89 -6.48
C TRP A 20 -12.53 -7.53 -5.21
N ASN A 21 -11.25 -7.28 -4.88
CA ASN A 21 -10.66 -7.74 -3.62
C ASN A 21 -11.25 -7.00 -2.42
N ARG A 22 -11.56 -5.70 -2.53
CA ARG A 22 -12.24 -4.92 -1.49
C ARG A 22 -13.58 -5.56 -1.13
N ASP A 23 -14.38 -5.93 -2.13
CA ASP A 23 -15.68 -6.57 -1.92
C ASP A 23 -15.56 -7.94 -1.23
N VAL A 24 -14.56 -8.73 -1.62
CA VAL A 24 -14.25 -10.02 -0.97
C VAL A 24 -13.82 -9.79 0.48
N LEU A 25 -12.85 -8.90 0.74
CA LEU A 25 -12.36 -8.61 2.09
C LEU A 25 -13.47 -8.11 3.00
N LYS A 26 -14.33 -7.21 2.52
CA LYS A 26 -15.50 -6.73 3.28
C LYS A 26 -16.43 -7.86 3.66
N ARG A 27 -16.73 -8.76 2.72
CA ARG A 27 -17.64 -9.89 2.96
C ARG A 27 -17.05 -10.92 3.92
N GLU A 28 -15.81 -11.35 3.69
CA GLU A 28 -15.20 -12.46 4.43
C GLU A 28 -14.67 -12.04 5.81
N LEU A 29 -14.28 -10.76 5.98
CA LEU A 29 -13.73 -10.25 7.25
C LEU A 29 -14.73 -9.36 8.01
N GLY A 30 -15.94 -9.14 7.46
CA GLY A 30 -16.97 -8.30 8.09
C GLY A 30 -16.59 -6.82 8.18
N LEU A 31 -15.83 -6.30 7.20
CA LEU A 31 -15.36 -4.90 7.18
C LEU A 31 -16.40 -3.96 6.58
N GLU A 32 -16.49 -2.76 7.13
CA GLU A 32 -17.24 -1.64 6.59
C GLU A 32 -16.33 -0.67 5.83
N GLU A 33 -16.92 0.29 5.11
CA GLU A 33 -16.14 1.34 4.42
C GLU A 33 -15.31 2.20 5.39
N ALA A 34 -15.76 2.33 6.64
CA ALA A 34 -15.04 3.07 7.68
C ALA A 34 -13.73 2.37 8.13
N ASP A 35 -13.60 1.07 7.88
CA ASP A 35 -12.42 0.28 8.25
C ASP A 35 -11.31 0.36 7.18
N ILE A 36 -11.57 1.01 6.04
CA ILE A 36 -10.71 0.96 4.85
C ILE A 36 -10.20 2.37 4.50
N ILE A 37 -8.89 2.48 4.31
CA ILE A 37 -8.23 3.71 3.86
C ILE A 37 -7.56 3.45 2.51
N ASP A 38 -7.96 4.21 1.50
CA ASP A 38 -7.37 4.15 0.17
C ASP A 38 -6.08 5.00 0.10
N LEU A 39 -4.96 4.32 -0.16
CA LEU A 39 -3.66 4.95 -0.41
C LEU A 39 -3.43 5.10 -1.92
N PRO A 40 -2.77 6.18 -2.36
CA PRO A 40 -2.52 6.41 -3.78
C PRO A 40 -1.49 5.41 -4.33
N VAL A 41 -1.85 4.73 -5.40
CA VAL A 41 -0.97 3.82 -6.16
C VAL A 41 -1.17 4.03 -7.65
N LEU A 42 -0.15 3.75 -8.44
CA LEU A 42 -0.24 3.75 -9.90
C LEU A 42 0.50 2.54 -10.43
N PHE A 43 -0.13 1.82 -11.35
CA PHE A 43 0.46 0.67 -12.04
C PHE A 43 0.62 0.94 -13.52
N PHE A 44 1.59 0.27 -14.13
CA PHE A 44 1.69 0.11 -15.58
C PHE A 44 1.63 -1.39 -15.94
N LEU A 45 1.27 -1.67 -17.19
CA LEU A 45 1.30 -3.04 -17.71
C LEU A 45 2.74 -3.41 -18.06
N ASN A 46 3.31 -4.38 -17.36
CA ASN A 46 4.53 -5.05 -17.77
C ASN A 46 4.20 -6.48 -18.24
N GLU A 47 4.39 -6.74 -19.53
CA GLU A 47 3.96 -7.96 -20.22
C GLU A 47 2.48 -8.30 -19.99
N SER A 48 2.20 -9.11 -18.98
CA SER A 48 0.86 -9.59 -18.61
C SER A 48 0.47 -9.24 -17.17
N LYS A 49 1.29 -8.47 -16.44
CA LYS A 49 1.12 -8.18 -15.02
C LYS A 49 1.12 -6.67 -14.75
N ALA A 50 0.50 -6.28 -13.64
CA ALA A 50 0.61 -4.93 -13.13
C ALA A 50 1.92 -4.78 -12.37
N GLU A 51 2.71 -3.76 -12.69
CA GLU A 51 3.92 -3.37 -11.96
C GLU A 51 3.76 -1.94 -11.43
N ALA A 52 4.24 -1.70 -10.22
CA ALA A 52 4.12 -0.41 -9.55
C ALA A 52 4.96 0.65 -10.29
N TYR A 53 4.34 1.78 -10.65
CA TYR A 53 4.99 2.87 -11.39
C TYR A 53 5.94 3.68 -10.51
N PHE A 54 5.66 3.72 -9.22
CA PHE A 54 6.48 4.29 -8.16
C PHE A 54 6.43 3.35 -6.94
N PRO A 55 7.37 3.45 -5.98
CA PRO A 55 7.38 2.60 -4.79
C PRO A 55 6.02 2.50 -4.10
N ASP A 56 5.48 1.28 -4.00
CA ASP A 56 4.12 1.05 -3.53
C ASP A 56 3.99 1.30 -2.02
N VAL A 57 3.38 2.43 -1.68
CA VAL A 57 3.22 2.90 -0.30
C VAL A 57 2.43 1.95 0.60
N VAL A 58 1.63 1.04 0.04
CA VAL A 58 0.89 0.03 0.83
C VAL A 58 1.83 -1.02 1.41
N ASN A 59 2.93 -1.32 0.71
CA ASN A 59 3.87 -2.40 1.03
C ASN A 59 4.90 -1.99 2.11
N MET A 60 4.38 -1.48 3.22
CA MET A 60 5.13 -0.87 4.33
C MET A 60 5.43 -1.85 5.47
N VAL A 61 6.43 -1.53 6.28
CA VAL A 61 6.67 -2.21 7.56
C VAL A 61 5.90 -1.53 8.70
N VAL A 62 5.13 -2.32 9.46
CA VAL A 62 4.27 -1.81 10.56
C VAL A 62 4.86 -2.21 11.91
N LEU A 63 5.39 -1.23 12.65
CA LEU A 63 5.97 -1.39 13.99
C LEU A 63 5.09 -0.64 15.02
N ASN A 64 3.97 -1.25 15.39
CA ASN A 64 2.93 -0.60 16.20
C ASN A 64 2.45 0.71 15.52
N LYS A 65 2.66 1.85 16.16
CA LYS A 65 2.29 3.18 15.63
C LYS A 65 3.32 3.77 14.66
N GLN A 66 4.44 3.08 14.40
CA GLN A 66 5.49 3.55 13.50
C GLN A 66 5.38 2.81 12.17
N LEU A 67 5.22 3.56 11.07
CA LEU A 67 5.08 3.01 9.72
C LEU A 67 6.33 3.34 8.90
N GLY A 68 7.06 2.32 8.46
CA GLY A 68 8.16 2.46 7.51
C GLY A 68 7.65 2.25 6.08
N ILE A 69 7.39 3.35 5.38
CA ILE A 69 6.64 3.40 4.11
C ILE A 69 7.64 3.60 2.96
N PRO A 70 7.55 2.84 1.85
CA PRO A 70 8.34 3.10 0.65
C PRO A 70 8.17 4.56 0.18
N LYS A 71 9.28 5.25 -0.08
CA LYS A 71 9.24 6.66 -0.50
C LYS A 71 8.77 6.73 -1.96
N PRO A 72 7.68 7.42 -2.30
CA PRO A 72 7.08 7.32 -3.64
C PRO A 72 7.75 8.20 -4.71
N PHE A 73 8.71 9.05 -4.35
CA PHE A 73 9.49 9.92 -5.27
C PHE A 73 8.69 10.76 -6.28
N TRP A 74 7.44 11.10 -5.97
CA TRP A 74 6.65 11.94 -6.87
C TRP A 74 7.23 13.36 -6.97
N PRO A 75 7.18 14.01 -8.15
CA PRO A 75 7.64 15.39 -8.33
C PRO A 75 7.11 16.34 -7.26
N HIS A 76 7.99 17.18 -6.73
CA HIS A 76 7.66 18.10 -5.66
C HIS A 76 6.75 19.23 -6.15
N VAL A 77 5.72 19.53 -5.36
CA VAL A 77 4.85 20.71 -5.53
C VAL A 77 4.96 21.52 -4.25
N ASP A 78 5.39 22.78 -4.36
CA ASP A 78 5.68 23.67 -3.23
C ASP A 78 6.69 23.07 -2.24
N GLY A 79 7.76 22.47 -2.77
CA GLY A 79 8.85 21.92 -1.97
C GLY A 79 8.54 20.61 -1.23
N GLN A 80 7.38 19.98 -1.47
CA GLN A 80 7.02 18.69 -0.85
C GLN A 80 6.49 17.68 -1.89
N CYS A 81 6.71 16.40 -1.62
CA CYS A 81 6.09 15.33 -2.39
C CYS A 81 4.59 15.25 -2.07
N PRO A 82 3.68 15.42 -3.05
CA PRO A 82 2.24 15.42 -2.79
C PRO A 82 1.71 14.04 -2.38
N LEU A 83 2.35 12.95 -2.81
CA LEU A 83 1.96 11.60 -2.39
C LEU A 83 2.31 11.35 -0.92
N GLU A 84 3.52 11.74 -0.48
CA GLU A 84 3.90 11.68 0.93
C GLU A 84 2.93 12.52 1.80
N ARG A 85 2.61 13.74 1.35
CA ARG A 85 1.64 14.61 2.03
C ARG A 85 0.26 13.95 2.13
N ARG A 86 -0.22 13.32 1.05
CA ARG A 86 -1.52 12.64 1.03
C ARG A 86 -1.54 11.47 2.01
N VAL A 87 -0.51 10.62 2.01
CA VAL A 87 -0.40 9.48 2.94
C VAL A 87 -0.39 9.97 4.39
N ARG A 88 0.40 11.01 4.71
CA ARG A 88 0.39 11.64 6.05
C ARG A 88 -1.00 12.12 6.45
N SER A 89 -1.69 12.85 5.57
CA SER A 89 -3.03 13.38 5.85
C SER A 89 -4.08 12.33 6.16
N LEU A 90 -3.88 11.09 5.69
CA LEU A 90 -4.78 9.97 5.92
C LEU A 90 -4.45 9.21 7.21
N LEU A 91 -3.16 9.03 7.52
CA LEU A 91 -2.71 8.11 8.57
C LEU A 91 -2.33 8.81 9.88
N GLU A 92 -1.75 10.01 9.82
CA GLU A 92 -1.30 10.73 11.03
C GLU A 92 -2.45 11.13 11.97
N PRO A 93 -3.67 11.51 11.48
CA PRO A 93 -4.82 11.76 12.36
C PRO A 93 -5.24 10.55 13.21
N LEU A 94 -4.85 9.34 12.82
CA LEU A 94 -5.10 8.10 13.58
C LEU A 94 -4.02 7.82 14.64
N GLY A 95 -3.04 8.72 14.78
CA GLY A 95 -1.90 8.55 15.67
C GLY A 95 -0.81 7.63 15.13
N LEU A 96 -0.76 7.42 13.81
CA LEU A 96 0.28 6.65 13.13
C LEU A 96 1.38 7.58 12.61
N ALA A 97 2.63 7.32 12.99
CA ALA A 97 3.79 8.09 12.56
C ALA A 97 4.36 7.52 11.24
N CYS A 98 4.33 8.34 10.19
CA CYS A 98 4.81 7.96 8.86
C CYS A 98 6.31 8.29 8.67
N HIS A 99 7.11 7.28 8.34
CA HIS A 99 8.53 7.40 7.98
C HIS A 99 8.74 6.92 6.56
N PHE A 100 9.12 7.80 5.64
CA PHE A 100 9.36 7.43 4.24
C PHE A 100 10.80 6.95 4.05
N ILE A 101 10.95 5.73 3.56
CA ILE A 101 12.22 5.02 3.40
C ILE A 101 12.58 4.97 1.92
N ASP A 102 13.80 5.38 1.57
CA ASP A 102 14.34 5.23 0.22
C ASP A 102 14.77 3.78 -0.01
N ASP A 103 13.97 3.05 -0.77
CA ASP A 103 14.23 1.67 -1.21
C ASP A 103 14.33 1.56 -2.74
N LEU A 104 14.32 2.69 -3.46
CA LEU A 104 14.12 2.75 -4.90
C LEU A 104 15.11 1.86 -5.66
N LYS A 105 16.41 2.04 -5.39
CA LYS A 105 17.47 1.35 -6.12
C LYS A 105 17.70 -0.08 -5.64
N THR A 106 17.43 -0.36 -4.38
CA THR A 106 17.76 -1.65 -3.75
C THR A 106 16.63 -2.66 -3.88
N TYR A 107 15.38 -2.21 -3.87
CA TYR A 107 14.19 -3.08 -3.88
C TYR A 107 13.22 -2.75 -5.02
N HIS A 108 12.78 -1.50 -5.18
CA HIS A 108 11.73 -1.15 -6.16
C HIS A 108 12.10 -1.49 -7.60
N LEU A 109 13.31 -1.14 -8.05
CA LEU A 109 13.79 -1.52 -9.38
C LEU A 109 13.90 -3.04 -9.62
N ASN A 110 13.84 -3.84 -8.54
CA ASN A 110 13.79 -5.30 -8.57
C ASN A 110 12.37 -5.84 -8.30
N GLN A 111 11.32 -5.02 -8.49
CA GLN A 111 9.90 -5.36 -8.32
C GLN A 111 9.50 -5.74 -6.88
N GLY A 112 10.15 -5.15 -5.86
CA GLY A 112 9.79 -5.31 -4.45
C GLY A 112 9.80 -3.99 -3.69
N GLU A 113 9.37 -3.96 -2.44
CA GLU A 113 9.36 -2.74 -1.60
C GLU A 113 9.88 -3.03 -0.18
N VAL A 114 9.88 -2.04 0.71
CA VAL A 114 10.28 -2.16 2.14
C VAL A 114 9.82 -3.48 2.79
N HIS A 115 8.55 -3.87 2.68
CA HIS A 115 8.07 -5.11 3.28
C HIS A 115 8.52 -6.38 2.53
N CYS A 116 8.79 -6.31 1.22
CA CYS A 116 9.46 -7.43 0.52
C CYS A 116 10.90 -7.62 1.00
N GLY A 117 11.57 -6.53 1.38
CA GLY A 117 12.92 -6.51 1.90
C GLY A 117 13.06 -6.75 3.40
N SER A 118 11.94 -6.84 4.14
CA SER A 118 11.95 -6.94 5.60
C SER A 118 10.97 -8.00 6.10
N ASN A 119 11.22 -8.54 7.29
CA ASN A 119 10.27 -9.43 7.95
C ASN A 119 10.27 -9.12 9.46
N THR A 120 9.08 -8.95 10.03
CA THR A 120 8.91 -8.56 11.43
C THR A 120 8.46 -9.76 12.25
N ARG A 121 9.31 -10.25 13.14
CA ARG A 121 8.91 -11.22 14.17
C ARG A 121 8.02 -10.51 15.21
N ARG A 122 6.80 -10.99 15.39
CA ARG A 122 5.82 -10.45 16.36
C ARG A 122 5.61 -11.39 17.53
N SER A 123 5.15 -10.85 18.66
CA SER A 123 4.69 -11.66 19.80
C SER A 123 3.44 -12.48 19.41
N PRO A 124 3.24 -13.67 19.99
CA PRO A 124 2.00 -14.43 19.83
C PRO A 124 0.79 -13.64 20.33
N PHE A 125 -0.42 -14.04 19.91
CA PHE A 125 -1.66 -13.47 20.39
C PHE A 125 -1.78 -13.62 21.91
N ALA A 126 -1.89 -12.50 22.62
CA ALA A 126 -2.00 -12.50 24.07
C ALA A 126 -3.37 -13.06 24.50
N GLY A 127 -3.36 -14.02 25.42
CA GLY A 127 -4.59 -14.59 25.98
C GLY A 127 -5.36 -15.55 25.06
N VAL A 128 -4.86 -15.82 23.85
CA VAL A 128 -5.48 -16.76 22.90
C VAL A 128 -4.59 -17.99 22.77
N ARG A 129 -5.10 -19.16 23.17
CA ARG A 129 -4.47 -20.46 22.89
C ARG A 129 -5.11 -21.02 21.63
N TRP A 130 -4.30 -21.34 20.62
CA TRP A 130 -4.83 -21.74 19.32
C TRP A 130 -5.70 -23.01 19.37
N TRP A 131 -5.45 -23.89 20.35
CA TRP A 131 -6.22 -25.13 20.56
C TRP A 131 -7.55 -24.93 21.29
N ASP A 132 -7.83 -23.72 21.80
CA ASP A 132 -9.13 -23.39 22.42
C ASP A 132 -10.08 -22.70 21.43
N VAL A 133 -9.63 -22.43 20.21
CA VAL A 133 -10.44 -21.82 19.16
C VAL A 133 -11.17 -22.93 18.42
N ASP A 134 -12.50 -22.83 18.34
CA ASP A 134 -13.31 -23.69 17.47
C ASP A 134 -13.18 -23.19 16.02
N PRO A 135 -12.64 -23.99 15.08
CA PRO A 135 -12.32 -23.54 13.71
C PRO A 135 -13.53 -23.25 12.82
#